data_AF-A6G5L4-F1
#
_entry.id   AF-A6G5L4-F1
#
_cell.length_a   1.000
_cell.length_b   1.000
_cell.length_c   1.000
_cell.angle_alpha   90.00
_cell.angle_beta   90.00
_cell.angle_gamma   90.00
#
_symmetry.space_group_name_H-M   'P 1'
#
loop_
_entity.id
_entity.type
_entity.pdbx_description
1 polymer ?
#
loop_
_entity_poly.entity_id
_entity_poly.type
_entity_poly.pdbx_seq_one_letter_code
_entity_poly.pdbx_strand_id
1 'polypeptide(L)'
;MTRAEPARGGRAAALVSATCVAALGCAPIDVESTVRLDPPSPAQEAAPVVVGGPQRVATDFRVEFIQLGPRLLVDVRELPRCAQARHQAVLRVETIERSSRGFVAWDFGLGTVAGGFAAFAFARPNAFGNRLIDDQGRVVYDNTAAWLTGGAFATLSAILLSAGVVNALRARDSVRYAEAREVLLDPPGACPDRDPKGEPASDRRLRLRLLDEGGEALELEAQTDASGRAAFVLPPWPGEAQGSVPAVLEIGVADADSGQWEERVPSFRLRAPWSGPPSSPDAHAGVADTREEGRE
;
A
#
# COMPACT_ATOMS: atom_id res chain seq x y z
N MET A 1 72.72 -23.39 51.26
CA MET A 1 71.49 -22.62 51.51
C MET A 1 71.53 -21.36 50.65
N THR A 2 71.05 -21.47 49.42
CA THR A 2 70.94 -20.35 48.47
C THR A 2 69.45 -20.12 48.25
N ARG A 3 69.01 -18.90 48.56
CA ARG A 3 67.61 -18.46 48.52
C ARG A 3 67.30 -18.11 47.06
N ALA A 4 66.43 -18.88 46.42
CA ALA A 4 65.93 -18.54 45.08
C ALA A 4 64.86 -17.43 45.21
N GLU A 5 65.10 -16.30 44.54
CA GLU A 5 64.11 -15.24 44.36
C GLU A 5 63.01 -15.69 43.39
N PRO A 6 61.71 -15.50 43.71
CA PRO A 6 60.66 -15.68 42.73
C PRO A 6 60.61 -14.47 41.79
N ALA A 7 60.81 -14.72 40.50
CA ALA A 7 60.57 -13.76 39.43
C ALA A 7 59.11 -13.27 39.46
N ARG A 8 58.92 -11.97 39.68
CA ARG A 8 57.63 -11.28 39.49
C ARG A 8 57.34 -11.19 37.99
N GLY A 9 56.57 -12.15 37.46
CA GLY A 9 56.08 -12.13 36.09
C GLY A 9 54.56 -12.08 36.02
N GLY A 10 54.02 -10.98 35.49
CA GLY A 10 52.82 -10.99 34.63
C GLY A 10 51.43 -11.23 35.26
N ARG A 11 50.93 -10.30 36.09
CA ARG A 11 49.49 -10.19 36.42
C ARG A 11 48.67 -9.39 35.39
N ALA A 12 49.02 -9.45 34.10
CA ALA A 12 48.41 -8.59 33.07
C ALA A 12 47.51 -9.31 32.05
N ALA A 13 47.24 -10.61 32.18
CA ALA A 13 46.50 -11.36 31.16
C ALA A 13 45.01 -11.62 31.45
N ALA A 14 44.52 -11.33 32.67
CA ALA A 14 43.17 -11.77 33.09
C ALA A 14 42.02 -10.77 32.80
N LEU A 15 42.30 -9.57 32.26
CA LEU A 15 41.30 -8.49 32.12
C LEU A 15 40.87 -8.18 30.68
N VAL A 16 41.38 -8.91 29.67
CA VAL A 16 41.06 -8.66 28.25
C VAL A 16 39.93 -9.56 27.72
N SER A 17 39.56 -10.64 28.43
CA SER A 17 38.56 -11.60 27.96
C SER A 17 37.10 -11.23 28.25
N ALA A 18 36.82 -10.30 29.18
CA ALA A 18 35.44 -9.96 29.56
C ALA A 18 34.80 -8.87 28.66
N THR A 19 35.61 -8.06 27.96
CA THR A 19 35.10 -6.86 27.27
C THR A 19 34.60 -7.14 25.85
N CYS A 20 35.02 -8.25 25.20
CA CYS A 20 34.57 -8.57 23.84
C CYS A 20 33.17 -9.23 23.78
N VAL A 21 32.69 -9.83 24.87
CA VAL A 21 31.36 -10.50 24.87
C VAL A 21 30.22 -9.46 24.90
N ALA A 22 30.43 -8.30 25.51
CA ALA A 22 29.44 -7.22 25.54
C ALA A 22 29.31 -6.45 24.21
N ALA A 23 30.26 -6.63 23.29
CA ALA A 23 30.27 -5.99 21.97
C ALA A 23 29.65 -6.86 20.86
N LEU A 24 29.21 -8.09 21.14
CA LEU A 24 28.33 -8.88 20.28
C LEU A 24 26.89 -8.37 20.42
N GLY A 25 26.73 -7.07 20.19
CA GLY A 25 25.45 -6.38 20.18
C GLY A 25 24.50 -7.03 19.21
N CYS A 26 23.22 -7.07 19.60
CA CYS A 26 22.08 -7.56 18.83
C CYS A 26 22.29 -7.40 17.33
N ALA A 27 22.71 -8.47 16.65
CA ALA A 27 22.83 -8.44 15.21
C ALA A 27 21.44 -8.13 14.63
N PRO A 28 21.34 -7.21 13.66
CA PRO A 28 20.05 -6.86 13.08
C PRO A 28 19.48 -8.12 12.40
N ILE A 29 18.34 -8.58 12.89
CA ILE A 29 17.52 -9.57 12.19
C ILE A 29 16.61 -8.77 11.29
N ASP A 30 16.75 -8.96 9.98
CA ASP A 30 15.78 -8.40 9.05
C ASP A 30 14.49 -9.18 9.17
N VAL A 31 13.40 -8.45 9.33
CA VAL A 31 12.06 -9.03 9.40
C VAL A 31 11.28 -8.47 8.23
N GLU A 32 10.94 -9.34 7.28
CA GLU A 32 10.04 -9.01 6.19
C GLU A 32 8.68 -9.64 6.47
N SER A 33 7.61 -8.85 6.36
CA SER A 33 6.25 -9.31 6.62
C SER A 33 5.44 -9.14 5.36
N THR A 34 5.02 -10.27 4.78
CA THR A 34 4.13 -10.27 3.62
C THR A 34 2.74 -10.71 4.06
N VAL A 35 1.72 -9.97 3.61
CA VAL A 35 0.32 -10.27 3.91
C VAL A 35 -0.37 -10.61 2.60
N ARG A 36 -1.00 -11.79 2.55
CA ARG A 36 -1.85 -12.21 1.45
C ARG A 36 -3.24 -12.59 1.96
N LEU A 37 -4.23 -12.39 1.11
CA LEU A 37 -5.59 -12.84 1.34
C LEU A 37 -5.82 -14.08 0.52
N ASP A 38 -6.09 -15.20 1.19
CA ASP A 38 -6.47 -16.43 0.53
C ASP A 38 -7.99 -16.56 0.51
N PRO A 39 -8.55 -17.12 -0.58
CA PRO A 39 -9.96 -17.45 -0.62
C PRO A 39 -10.29 -18.43 0.51
N PRO A 40 -11.51 -18.35 1.09
CA PRO A 40 -11.93 -19.25 2.14
C PRO A 40 -11.90 -20.70 1.64
N SER A 41 -11.57 -21.65 2.53
CA SER A 41 -11.69 -23.06 2.18
C SER A 41 -13.16 -23.40 1.86
N PRO A 42 -13.44 -24.33 0.94
CA PRO A 42 -14.82 -24.70 0.58
C PRO A 42 -15.63 -25.28 1.77
N ALA A 43 -14.96 -25.74 2.82
CA ALA A 43 -15.60 -26.16 4.07
C ALA A 43 -16.02 -24.97 4.98
N GLN A 44 -15.50 -23.78 4.72
CA GLN A 44 -15.74 -22.54 5.47
C GLN A 44 -16.33 -21.43 4.58
N GLU A 45 -16.82 -21.79 3.40
CA GLU A 45 -17.46 -20.86 2.47
C GLU A 45 -18.81 -20.40 3.05
N ALA A 46 -18.74 -19.41 3.93
CA ALA A 46 -19.93 -18.75 4.44
C ALA A 46 -20.50 -17.84 3.34
N ALA A 47 -21.82 -17.85 3.20
CA ALA A 47 -22.50 -16.94 2.29
C ALA A 47 -22.08 -15.48 2.61
N PRO A 48 -21.81 -14.65 1.59
CA PRO A 48 -21.43 -13.25 1.80
C PRO A 48 -22.46 -12.55 2.67
N VAL A 49 -21.99 -11.87 3.72
CA VAL A 49 -22.88 -11.14 4.64
C VAL A 49 -23.04 -9.73 4.11
N VAL A 50 -24.27 -9.37 3.76
CA VAL A 50 -24.65 -8.00 3.44
C VAL A 50 -24.62 -7.19 4.73
N VAL A 51 -23.82 -6.13 4.78
CA VAL A 51 -23.73 -5.26 5.95
C VAL A 51 -24.14 -3.85 5.56
N GLY A 52 -25.13 -3.31 6.24
CA GLY A 52 -25.71 -2.00 5.94
C GLY A 52 -26.59 -2.00 4.69
N GLY A 53 -27.11 -0.82 4.35
CA GLY A 53 -27.88 -0.59 3.13
C GLY A 53 -27.00 -0.16 1.94
N PRO A 54 -27.59 -0.04 0.74
CA PRO A 54 -26.89 0.42 -0.46
C PRO A 54 -26.24 1.78 -0.23
N GLN A 55 -24.99 1.94 -0.66
CA GLN A 55 -24.23 3.19 -0.53
C GLN A 55 -24.09 3.83 -1.91
N ARG A 56 -24.20 5.16 -1.97
CA ARG A 56 -23.96 5.91 -3.21
C ARG A 56 -22.47 5.84 -3.56
N VAL A 57 -22.17 5.32 -4.76
CA VAL A 57 -20.80 5.16 -5.28
C VAL A 57 -20.50 6.06 -6.47
N ALA A 58 -21.53 6.52 -7.17
CA ALA A 58 -21.42 7.45 -8.27
C ALA A 58 -22.72 8.24 -8.43
N THR A 59 -22.67 9.33 -9.21
CA THR A 59 -23.84 10.10 -9.61
C THR A 59 -23.75 10.31 -11.11
N ASP A 60 -24.73 9.84 -11.85
CA ASP A 60 -24.88 10.14 -13.27
C ASP A 60 -25.83 11.32 -13.46
N PHE A 61 -25.87 11.86 -14.68
CA PHE A 61 -26.73 12.97 -15.01
C PHE A 61 -27.58 12.66 -16.24
N ARG A 62 -28.85 13.03 -16.16
CA ARG A 62 -29.76 13.11 -17.29
C ARG A 62 -30.08 14.58 -17.54
N VAL A 63 -29.88 15.01 -18.78
CA VAL A 63 -30.11 16.38 -19.21
C VAL A 63 -31.20 16.36 -20.26
N GLU A 64 -32.33 16.99 -19.95
CA GLU A 64 -33.36 17.28 -20.93
C GLU A 64 -33.18 18.73 -21.39
N PHE A 65 -33.22 18.96 -22.69
CA PHE A 65 -33.02 20.31 -23.23
C PHE A 65 -34.11 20.68 -24.23
N ILE A 66 -34.37 21.98 -24.32
CA ILE A 66 -35.27 22.59 -25.29
C ILE A 66 -34.60 23.85 -25.85
N GLN A 67 -34.37 23.87 -27.15
CA GLN A 67 -33.85 25.00 -27.90
C GLN A 67 -34.99 25.72 -28.63
N LEU A 68 -35.07 27.03 -28.40
CA LEU A 68 -36.03 27.97 -28.99
C LEU A 68 -35.25 29.13 -29.60
N GLY A 69 -34.85 28.98 -30.86
CA GLY A 69 -33.94 29.92 -31.52
C GLY A 69 -32.63 30.07 -30.72
N PRO A 70 -32.27 31.29 -30.26
CA PRO A 70 -31.05 31.51 -29.49
C PRO A 70 -31.18 31.15 -28.00
N ARG A 71 -32.35 30.71 -27.52
CA ARG A 71 -32.54 30.34 -26.10
C ARG A 71 -32.44 28.83 -25.96
N LEU A 72 -31.61 28.37 -25.03
CA LEU A 72 -31.51 26.97 -24.65
C LEU A 72 -31.91 26.82 -23.19
N LEU A 73 -32.95 26.03 -22.93
CA LEU A 73 -33.37 25.65 -21.59
C LEU A 73 -32.88 24.23 -21.33
N VAL A 74 -32.29 24.00 -20.17
CA VAL A 74 -31.86 22.67 -19.72
C VAL A 74 -32.48 22.34 -18.37
N ASP A 75 -32.89 21.09 -18.19
CA ASP A 75 -33.35 20.49 -16.93
C ASP A 75 -32.40 19.33 -16.62
N VAL A 76 -31.62 19.48 -15.55
CA VAL A 76 -30.57 18.55 -15.14
C VAL A 76 -31.06 17.73 -13.96
N ARG A 77 -30.98 16.41 -14.10
CA ARG A 77 -31.39 15.42 -13.09
C ARG A 77 -30.21 14.56 -12.66
N GLU A 78 -30.01 14.47 -11.36
CA GLU A 78 -29.06 13.56 -10.73
C GLU A 78 -29.64 12.16 -10.64
N LEU A 79 -28.89 11.20 -11.16
CA LEU A 79 -29.19 9.77 -11.13
C LEU A 79 -28.16 9.08 -10.24
N PRO A 80 -28.40 9.00 -8.92
CA PRO A 80 -27.46 8.37 -8.00
C PRO A 80 -27.35 6.87 -8.31
N ARG A 81 -26.12 6.38 -8.40
CA ARG A 81 -25.82 4.95 -8.45
C ARG A 81 -25.40 4.45 -7.08
N CYS A 82 -26.03 3.37 -6.66
CA CYS A 82 -25.74 2.70 -5.41
C CYS A 82 -25.08 1.35 -5.67
N ALA A 83 -24.13 0.98 -4.81
CA ALA A 83 -23.61 -0.37 -4.73
C ALA A 83 -23.87 -0.92 -3.33
N GLN A 84 -24.15 -2.21 -3.24
CA GLN A 84 -24.25 -2.90 -1.97
C GLN A 84 -22.89 -3.47 -1.59
N ALA A 85 -22.43 -3.14 -0.37
CA ALA A 85 -21.24 -3.76 0.19
C ALA A 85 -21.60 -5.14 0.76
N ARG A 86 -20.82 -6.15 0.36
CA ARG A 86 -20.89 -7.51 0.87
C ARG A 86 -19.56 -7.85 1.50
N HIS A 87 -19.59 -8.38 2.71
CA HIS A 87 -18.39 -8.90 3.35
C HIS A 87 -18.28 -10.40 3.04
N GLN A 88 -17.20 -10.77 2.35
CA GLN A 88 -16.85 -12.17 2.14
C GLN A 88 -15.78 -12.58 3.15
N ALA A 89 -15.95 -13.75 3.77
CA ALA A 89 -14.92 -14.31 4.64
C ALA A 89 -13.68 -14.65 3.81
N VAL A 90 -12.50 -14.21 4.25
CA VAL A 90 -11.20 -14.52 3.63
C VAL A 90 -10.21 -14.90 4.72
N LEU A 91 -9.21 -15.70 4.36
CA LEU A 91 -8.14 -16.06 5.27
C LEU A 91 -6.97 -15.11 5.07
N ARG A 92 -6.67 -14.27 6.06
CA ARG A 92 -5.46 -13.46 6.05
C ARG A 92 -4.28 -14.34 6.45
N VAL A 93 -3.35 -14.53 5.52
CA VAL A 93 -2.09 -15.23 5.78
C VAL A 93 -0.98 -14.19 5.87
N GLU A 94 -0.38 -14.09 7.05
CA GLU A 94 0.79 -13.27 7.30
C GLU A 94 2.02 -14.17 7.36
N THR A 95 2.91 -14.04 6.39
CA THR A 95 4.20 -14.71 6.38
C THR A 95 5.24 -13.73 6.89
N ILE A 96 5.88 -14.08 8.02
CA ILE A 96 6.97 -13.30 8.59
C ILE A 96 8.25 -14.06 8.32
N GLU A 97 9.03 -13.54 7.38
CA GLU A 97 10.35 -14.05 7.01
C GLU A 97 11.40 -13.35 7.86
N ARG A 98 12.29 -14.12 8.49
CA ARG A 98 13.35 -13.57 9.36
C ARG A 98 14.71 -13.99 8.84
N SER A 99 15.44 -13.04 8.26
CA SER A 99 16.79 -13.30 7.77
C SER A 99 17.86 -12.81 8.74
N SER A 100 18.84 -13.65 9.02
CA SER A 100 19.98 -13.34 9.88
C SER A 100 21.26 -13.00 9.11
N ARG A 101 21.18 -12.74 7.79
CA ARG A 101 22.29 -12.32 6.88
C ARG A 101 23.67 -12.93 7.22
N GLY A 102 23.73 -14.24 7.48
CA GLY A 102 25.00 -14.95 7.73
C GLY A 102 25.60 -14.77 9.13
N PHE A 103 24.95 -14.03 10.05
CA PHE A 103 25.40 -13.88 11.43
C PHE A 103 25.41 -15.21 12.20
N VAL A 104 24.38 -16.04 11.97
CA VAL A 104 24.31 -17.40 12.55
C VAL A 104 25.52 -18.24 12.12
N ALA A 105 25.98 -18.11 10.88
CA ALA A 105 27.17 -18.81 10.39
C ALA A 105 28.45 -18.34 11.11
N TRP A 106 28.55 -17.06 11.45
CA TRP A 106 29.66 -16.52 12.23
C TRP A 106 29.70 -17.06 13.67
N ASP A 107 28.56 -17.10 14.36
CA ASP A 107 28.46 -17.65 15.73
C ASP A 107 28.90 -19.12 15.77
N PHE A 108 28.41 -19.94 14.83
CA PHE A 108 28.81 -21.35 14.72
C PHE A 108 30.28 -21.50 14.29
N GLY A 109 30.77 -20.68 13.36
CA GLY A 109 32.15 -20.72 12.89
C GLY A 109 33.15 -20.38 13.98
N LEU A 110 32.96 -19.24 14.67
CA LEU A 110 33.81 -18.82 15.78
C LEU A 110 33.71 -19.78 16.97
N GLY A 111 32.50 -20.27 17.28
CA GLY A 111 32.29 -21.27 18.33
C GLY A 111 33.04 -22.57 18.05
N THR A 112 33.02 -23.04 16.81
CA THR A 112 33.75 -24.25 16.38
C THR A 112 35.25 -24.06 16.43
N VAL A 113 35.76 -22.91 15.96
CA VAL A 113 37.21 -22.59 16.02
C VAL A 113 37.69 -22.52 17.47
N ALA A 114 36.98 -21.80 18.35
CA ALA A 114 37.29 -21.74 19.77
C ALA A 114 37.27 -23.13 20.42
N GLY A 115 36.28 -23.95 20.08
CA GLY A 115 36.20 -25.34 20.56
C GLY A 115 37.37 -26.20 20.07
N GLY A 116 37.80 -26.01 18.83
CA GLY A 116 38.98 -26.65 18.26
C GLY A 116 40.28 -26.26 18.98
N PHE A 117 40.45 -24.97 19.31
CA PHE A 117 41.57 -24.52 20.13
C PHE A 117 41.55 -25.11 21.54
N ALA A 118 40.37 -25.20 22.16
CA ALA A 118 40.22 -25.83 23.47
C ALA A 118 40.59 -27.32 23.42
N ALA A 119 40.06 -28.05 22.43
CA ALA A 119 40.36 -29.46 22.23
C ALA A 119 41.86 -29.68 21.97
N PHE A 120 42.49 -28.80 21.18
CA PHE A 120 43.93 -28.87 20.92
C PHE A 120 44.77 -28.61 22.19
N ALA A 121 44.39 -27.63 23.01
CA ALA A 121 45.06 -27.35 24.29
C ALA A 121 44.98 -28.53 25.27
N PHE A 122 43.82 -29.20 25.35
CA PHE A 122 43.65 -30.38 26.18
C PHE A 122 44.33 -31.63 25.61
N ALA A 123 44.37 -31.79 24.28
CA ALA A 123 45.01 -32.94 23.63
C ALA A 123 46.54 -32.85 23.63
N ARG A 124 47.11 -31.63 23.61
CA ARG A 124 48.56 -31.38 23.63
C ARG A 124 48.94 -30.34 24.68
N PRO A 125 48.82 -30.67 25.98
CA PRO A 125 49.06 -29.70 27.05
C PRO A 125 50.52 -29.23 27.09
N ASN A 126 51.47 -30.10 26.72
CA ASN A 126 52.90 -29.77 26.67
C ASN A 126 53.24 -28.69 25.62
N ALA A 127 52.37 -28.41 24.65
CA ALA A 127 52.57 -27.33 23.66
C ALA A 127 52.31 -25.94 24.25
N PHE A 128 51.58 -25.86 25.37
CA PHE A 128 51.22 -24.63 26.07
C PHE A 128 51.87 -24.52 27.45
N GLY A 129 52.45 -25.60 27.95
CA GLY A 129 53.10 -25.66 29.26
C GLY A 129 54.54 -25.17 29.26
N ASN A 130 54.97 -24.58 30.37
CA ASN A 130 56.36 -24.19 30.55
C ASN A 130 57.22 -25.42 30.82
N ARG A 131 58.40 -25.47 30.18
CA ARG A 131 59.40 -26.50 30.46
C ARG A 131 60.06 -26.22 31.81
N LEU A 132 59.90 -27.13 32.75
CA LEU A 132 60.56 -27.14 34.05
C LEU A 132 61.61 -28.25 34.09
N ILE A 133 62.64 -28.06 34.92
CA ILE A 133 63.64 -29.08 35.23
C ILE A 133 63.48 -29.40 36.71
N ASP A 134 63.23 -30.66 37.04
CA ASP A 134 63.08 -31.09 38.43
C ASP A 134 64.44 -31.21 39.14
N ASP A 135 64.41 -31.44 40.46
CA ASP A 135 65.61 -31.59 41.30
C ASP A 135 66.45 -32.84 40.93
N GLN A 136 65.96 -33.69 40.03
CA GLN A 136 66.64 -34.86 39.49
C GLN A 136 67.15 -34.64 38.05
N GLY A 137 67.05 -33.42 37.53
CA GLY A 137 67.49 -33.05 36.17
C GLY A 137 66.55 -33.54 35.06
N ARG A 138 65.36 -34.04 35.38
CA ARG A 138 64.36 -34.50 34.40
C ARG A 138 63.52 -33.32 33.94
N VAL A 139 63.09 -33.39 32.69
CA VAL A 139 62.20 -32.40 32.10
C VAL A 139 60.76 -32.72 32.50
N VAL A 140 60.12 -31.80 33.21
CA VAL A 140 58.69 -31.86 33.57
C VAL A 140 57.99 -30.65 32.96
N TYR A 141 56.75 -30.79 32.50
CA TYR A 141 55.99 -29.68 31.94
C TYR A 141 54.92 -29.21 32.92
N ASP A 142 54.84 -27.89 33.14
CA ASP A 142 53.73 -27.28 33.86
C ASP A 142 52.53 -27.10 32.94
N ASN A 143 51.55 -28.00 33.08
CA ASN A 143 50.35 -28.01 32.26
C ASN A 143 49.28 -27.01 32.71
N THR A 144 49.53 -26.21 33.76
CA THR A 144 48.57 -25.23 34.29
C THR A 144 48.11 -24.25 33.21
N ALA A 145 49.06 -23.77 32.39
CA ALA A 145 48.76 -22.87 31.29
C ALA A 145 47.83 -23.50 30.24
N ALA A 146 48.00 -24.79 29.93
CA ALA A 146 47.14 -25.52 29.00
C ALA A 146 45.71 -25.70 29.52
N TRP A 147 45.55 -25.96 30.82
CA TRP A 147 44.23 -26.08 31.44
C TRP A 147 43.50 -24.73 31.49
N LEU A 148 44.22 -23.65 31.80
CA LEU A 148 43.65 -22.30 31.82
C LEU A 148 43.25 -21.84 30.42
N THR A 149 44.10 -22.02 29.41
CA THR A 149 43.78 -21.63 28.03
C THR A 149 42.68 -22.52 27.45
N GLY A 150 42.78 -23.84 27.61
CA GLY A 150 41.76 -24.79 27.17
C GLY A 150 40.40 -24.49 27.80
N GLY A 151 40.35 -24.23 29.12
CA GLY A 151 39.11 -23.89 29.83
C GLY A 151 38.49 -22.57 29.38
N ALA A 152 39.32 -21.55 29.12
CA ALA A 152 38.85 -20.27 28.60
C ALA A 152 38.24 -20.42 27.20
N PHE A 153 38.91 -21.11 26.28
CA PHE A 153 38.41 -21.35 24.93
C PHE A 153 37.19 -22.28 24.91
N ALA A 154 37.12 -23.27 25.79
CA ALA A 154 35.95 -24.14 25.93
C ALA A 154 34.72 -23.35 26.39
N THR A 155 34.89 -22.46 27.36
CA THR A 155 33.81 -21.59 27.85
C THR A 155 33.34 -20.64 26.76
N LEU A 156 34.28 -20.02 26.03
CA LEU A 156 33.96 -19.15 24.89
C LEU A 156 33.21 -19.91 23.79
N SER A 157 33.66 -21.12 23.45
CA SER A 157 33.00 -21.99 22.48
C SER A 157 31.56 -22.31 22.88
N ALA A 158 31.33 -22.70 24.14
CA ALA A 158 29.99 -23.00 24.65
C ALA A 158 29.03 -21.81 24.58
N ILE A 159 29.52 -20.60 24.92
CA ILE A 159 28.72 -19.37 24.84
C ILE A 159 28.36 -19.06 23.38
N LEU A 160 29.35 -19.07 22.47
CA LEU A 160 29.13 -18.76 21.05
C LEU A 160 28.18 -19.75 20.37
N LEU A 161 28.34 -21.05 20.64
CA LEU A 161 27.44 -22.08 20.10
C LEU A 161 26.02 -21.93 20.65
N SER A 162 25.87 -21.63 21.95
CA SER A 162 24.57 -21.40 22.57
C SER A 162 23.87 -20.16 21.98
N ALA A 163 24.62 -19.08 21.76
CA ALA A 163 24.13 -17.88 21.09
C ALA A 163 23.70 -18.18 19.64
N GLY A 164 24.51 -18.93 18.89
CA GLY A 164 24.18 -19.37 17.54
C GLY A 164 22.89 -20.19 17.47
N VAL A 165 22.66 -21.10 18.43
CA VAL A 165 21.41 -21.87 18.54
C VAL A 165 20.21 -20.95 18.81
N VAL A 166 20.32 -20.02 19.77
CA VAL A 166 19.22 -19.08 20.07
C VAL A 166 18.92 -18.19 18.88
N ASN A 167 19.95 -17.69 18.18
CA ASN A 167 19.78 -16.86 16.99
C ASN A 167 19.16 -17.64 15.83
N ALA A 168 19.55 -18.91 15.63
CA ALA A 168 18.95 -19.79 14.64
C ALA A 168 17.46 -20.05 14.93
N LEU A 169 17.09 -20.25 16.20
CA LEU A 169 15.69 -20.42 16.59
C LEU A 169 14.87 -19.14 16.40
N ARG A 170 15.46 -17.96 16.64
CA ARG A 170 14.81 -16.65 16.44
C ARG A 170 14.66 -16.28 14.97
N ALA A 171 15.58 -16.72 14.11
CA ALA A 171 15.52 -16.53 12.66
C ALA A 171 14.56 -17.51 11.97
N ARG A 172 13.73 -18.25 12.72
CA ARG A 172 12.73 -19.13 12.11
C ARG A 172 11.57 -18.30 11.57
N ASP A 173 11.22 -18.60 10.33
CA ASP A 173 10.02 -18.03 9.70
C ASP A 173 8.77 -18.49 10.44
N SER A 174 7.77 -17.61 10.46
CA SER A 174 6.48 -17.91 11.10
C SER A 174 5.35 -17.49 10.18
N VAL A 175 4.40 -18.39 9.97
CA VAL A 175 3.15 -18.10 9.27
C VAL A 175 2.04 -17.96 10.30
N ARG A 176 1.29 -16.85 10.23
CA ARG A 176 0.11 -16.62 11.05
C ARG A 176 -1.12 -16.59 10.16
N TYR A 177 -2.17 -17.25 10.64
CA TYR A 177 -3.48 -17.29 9.99
C TYR A 177 -4.46 -16.51 10.85
N ALA A 178 -5.19 -15.60 10.23
CA ALA A 178 -6.26 -14.85 10.90
C ALA A 178 -7.50 -14.84 10.01
N GLU A 179 -8.67 -14.99 10.64
CA GLU A 179 -9.94 -14.76 9.95
C GLU A 179 -10.07 -13.27 9.63
N ALA A 180 -10.38 -12.96 8.38
CA ALA A 180 -10.60 -11.60 7.91
C ALA A 180 -11.85 -11.55 7.02
N ARG A 181 -12.26 -10.33 6.68
CA ARG A 181 -13.37 -10.09 5.75
C ARG A 181 -12.91 -9.13 4.66
N GLU A 182 -13.07 -9.54 3.42
CA GLU A 182 -12.89 -8.68 2.26
C GLU A 182 -14.22 -7.99 1.95
N VAL A 183 -14.15 -6.71 1.57
CA VAL A 183 -15.31 -5.93 1.16
C VAL A 183 -15.43 -6.03 -0.35
N LEU A 184 -16.46 -6.72 -0.81
CA LEU A 184 -16.85 -6.74 -2.21
C LEU A 184 -17.98 -5.74 -2.43
N LEU A 185 -17.83 -4.92 -3.48
CA LEU A 185 -18.88 -4.02 -3.93
C LEU A 185 -19.60 -4.68 -5.10
N ASP A 186 -20.92 -4.79 -5.00
CA ASP A 186 -21.73 -5.18 -6.15
C ASP A 186 -21.59 -4.17 -7.29
N PRO A 187 -21.87 -4.57 -8.55
CA PRO A 187 -21.92 -3.64 -9.67
C PRO A 187 -22.85 -2.45 -9.36
N PRO A 188 -22.43 -1.20 -9.64
CA PRO A 188 -23.25 -0.02 -9.37
C PRO A 188 -24.59 -0.09 -10.12
N GLY A 189 -25.69 0.00 -9.38
CA GLY A 189 -27.06 -0.03 -9.90
C GLY A 189 -27.88 1.19 -9.47
N ALA A 190 -29.17 1.21 -9.85
CA ALA A 190 -30.10 2.22 -9.38
C ALA A 190 -30.31 2.11 -7.87
N CYS A 191 -30.37 3.23 -7.15
CA CYS A 191 -30.71 3.24 -5.74
C CYS A 191 -32.20 2.87 -5.55
N PRO A 192 -32.55 1.93 -4.67
CA PRO A 192 -33.91 1.36 -4.58
C PRO A 192 -34.99 2.34 -4.09
N ASP A 193 -34.62 3.36 -3.31
CA ASP A 193 -35.55 4.31 -2.69
C ASP A 193 -35.57 5.69 -3.38
N ARG A 194 -35.02 5.81 -4.58
CA ARG A 194 -34.90 7.09 -5.31
C ARG A 194 -35.78 7.10 -6.56
N ASP A 195 -36.22 8.28 -6.96
CA ASP A 195 -37.02 8.45 -8.18
C ASP A 195 -36.23 7.93 -9.40
N PRO A 196 -36.78 7.01 -10.20
CA PRO A 196 -36.13 6.54 -11.42
C PRO A 196 -35.86 7.66 -12.45
N LYS A 197 -36.56 8.79 -12.35
CA LYS A 197 -36.32 9.99 -13.19
C LYS A 197 -35.19 10.89 -12.67
N GLY A 198 -34.67 10.61 -11.48
CA GLY A 198 -33.62 11.39 -10.84
C GLY A 198 -34.12 12.61 -10.09
N GLU A 199 -33.23 13.17 -9.28
CA GLU A 199 -33.51 14.32 -8.44
C GLU A 199 -33.08 15.61 -9.13
N PRO A 200 -33.72 16.76 -8.88
CA PRO A 200 -33.26 18.03 -9.41
C PRO A 200 -31.78 18.28 -9.04
N ALA A 201 -30.93 18.51 -10.04
CA ALA A 201 -29.53 18.86 -9.80
C ALA A 201 -29.43 20.35 -9.44
N SER A 202 -29.84 20.71 -8.23
CA SER A 202 -29.88 22.10 -7.78
C SER A 202 -28.49 22.66 -7.49
N ASP A 203 -28.30 23.97 -7.72
CA ASP A 203 -27.07 24.69 -7.36
C ASP A 203 -25.80 24.09 -8.00
N ARG A 204 -25.93 23.69 -9.26
CA ARG A 204 -24.84 23.16 -10.08
C ARG A 204 -24.37 24.23 -11.05
N ARG A 205 -23.06 24.36 -11.20
CA ARG A 205 -22.46 25.21 -12.24
C ARG A 205 -22.44 24.42 -13.53
N LEU A 206 -22.96 24.98 -14.60
CA LEU A 206 -22.99 24.38 -15.91
C LEU A 206 -22.06 25.13 -16.85
N ARG A 207 -21.28 24.41 -17.64
CA ARG A 207 -20.52 24.98 -18.76
C ARG A 207 -20.90 24.26 -20.05
N LEU A 208 -21.54 25.00 -20.94
CA LEU A 208 -21.87 24.57 -22.28
C LEU A 208 -20.71 24.91 -23.21
N ARG A 209 -20.08 23.89 -23.79
CA ARG A 209 -19.02 24.01 -24.79
C ARG A 209 -19.59 23.62 -26.14
N LEU A 210 -19.63 24.57 -27.05
CA LEU A 210 -20.07 24.36 -28.43
C LEU A 210 -18.84 24.15 -29.29
N LEU A 211 -18.73 22.96 -29.88
CA LEU A 211 -17.52 22.55 -30.60
C LEU A 211 -17.68 22.93 -32.07
N ASP A 212 -16.77 23.74 -32.58
CA ASP A 212 -16.66 24.01 -34.02
C ASP A 212 -15.81 22.93 -34.73
N GLU A 213 -15.99 22.81 -36.05
CA GLU A 213 -15.21 21.89 -36.90
C GLU A 213 -13.70 22.21 -36.85
N GLY A 214 -13.32 23.45 -36.53
CA GLY A 214 -11.95 23.90 -36.34
C GLY A 214 -11.35 23.63 -34.94
N GLY A 215 -12.11 23.05 -34.01
CA GLY A 215 -11.64 22.72 -32.66
C GLY A 215 -11.64 23.88 -31.65
N GLU A 216 -12.07 25.08 -32.06
CA GLU A 216 -12.38 26.15 -31.09
C GLU A 216 -13.74 25.88 -30.43
N ALA A 217 -13.78 26.00 -29.10
CA ALA A 217 -14.99 25.81 -28.32
C ALA A 217 -15.52 27.15 -27.84
N LEU A 218 -16.74 27.48 -28.21
CA LEU A 218 -17.45 28.61 -27.58
C LEU A 218 -18.02 28.13 -26.25
N GLU A 219 -17.64 28.81 -25.17
CA GLU A 219 -18.02 28.41 -23.81
C GLU A 219 -19.04 29.38 -23.21
N LEU A 220 -20.11 28.82 -22.65
CA LEU A 220 -21.16 29.56 -21.96
C LEU A 220 -21.36 28.94 -20.59
N GLU A 221 -21.55 29.77 -19.57
CA GLU A 221 -21.77 29.30 -18.21
C GLU A 221 -23.15 29.69 -17.69
N ALA A 222 -23.75 28.81 -16.90
CA ALA A 222 -25.00 29.05 -16.19
C ALA A 222 -24.98 28.32 -14.85
N GLN A 223 -25.99 28.57 -14.01
CA GLN A 223 -26.18 27.87 -12.75
C GLN A 223 -27.62 27.33 -12.71
N THR A 224 -27.78 26.11 -12.21
CA THR A 224 -29.11 25.52 -12.04
C THR A 224 -29.84 26.09 -10.83
N ASP A 225 -31.15 26.30 -10.98
CA ASP A 225 -32.03 26.69 -9.89
C ASP A 225 -32.38 25.49 -8.97
N ALA A 226 -33.21 25.71 -7.96
CA ALA A 226 -33.68 24.67 -7.03
C ALA A 226 -34.44 23.53 -7.72
N SER A 227 -34.93 23.73 -8.95
CA SER A 227 -35.60 22.72 -9.76
C SER A 227 -34.67 22.00 -10.74
N GLY A 228 -33.36 22.28 -10.69
CA GLY A 228 -32.35 21.70 -11.56
C GLY A 228 -32.31 22.34 -12.95
N ARG A 229 -32.93 23.51 -13.13
CA ARG A 229 -33.08 24.14 -14.45
C ARG A 229 -32.13 25.29 -14.64
N ALA A 230 -31.63 25.44 -15.86
CA ALA A 230 -30.83 26.59 -16.26
C ALA A 230 -31.21 27.04 -17.67
N ALA A 231 -30.86 28.29 -17.99
CA ALA A 231 -31.08 28.88 -19.30
C ALA A 231 -29.76 29.44 -19.85
N PHE A 232 -29.49 29.18 -21.12
CA PHE A 232 -28.40 29.77 -21.87
C PHE A 232 -28.95 30.66 -22.99
N VAL A 233 -28.20 31.72 -23.30
CA VAL A 233 -28.42 32.54 -24.49
C VAL A 233 -27.27 32.26 -25.43
N LEU A 234 -27.56 31.59 -26.55
CA LEU A 234 -26.59 31.23 -27.56
C LEU A 234 -26.21 32.48 -28.36
N PRO A 235 -24.93 32.88 -28.39
CA PRO A 235 -24.48 34.01 -29.19
C PRO A 235 -24.50 33.63 -30.68
N PRO A 236 -24.44 34.60 -31.61
CA PRO A 236 -24.34 34.30 -33.03
C PRO A 236 -23.22 33.31 -33.33
N TRP A 237 -23.51 32.26 -34.09
CA TRP A 237 -22.51 31.24 -34.41
C TRP A 237 -21.44 31.82 -35.36
N PRO A 238 -20.15 31.65 -35.05
CA PRO A 238 -19.07 32.09 -35.94
C PRO A 238 -18.99 31.12 -37.13
N GLY A 239 -19.65 31.45 -38.24
CA GLY A 239 -19.56 30.71 -39.50
C GLY A 239 -20.91 30.36 -40.12
N GLU A 240 -20.88 29.77 -41.31
CA GLU A 240 -22.08 29.33 -42.05
C GLU A 240 -22.54 27.92 -41.62
N ALA A 241 -22.49 27.60 -40.33
CA ALA A 241 -22.93 26.30 -39.86
C ALA A 241 -24.43 26.12 -40.16
N GLN A 242 -24.73 25.22 -41.09
CA GLN A 242 -26.07 24.79 -41.44
C GLN A 242 -26.27 23.37 -40.92
N GLY A 243 -27.26 23.16 -40.04
CA GLY A 243 -27.57 21.82 -39.53
C GLY A 243 -27.34 21.68 -38.04
N SER A 244 -26.47 20.76 -37.63
CA SER A 244 -26.31 20.37 -36.22
C SER A 244 -24.92 20.72 -35.67
N VAL A 245 -24.88 21.48 -34.58
CA VAL A 245 -23.65 21.83 -33.85
C VAL A 245 -23.50 20.89 -32.65
N PRO A 246 -22.37 20.18 -32.50
CA PRO A 246 -22.10 19.38 -31.32
C PRO A 246 -21.90 20.27 -30.09
N ALA A 247 -22.57 19.88 -29.01
CA ALA A 247 -22.55 20.58 -27.74
C ALA A 247 -22.23 19.59 -26.62
N VAL A 248 -21.39 20.05 -25.70
CA VAL A 248 -20.92 19.32 -24.53
C VAL A 248 -21.32 20.14 -23.31
N LEU A 249 -22.00 19.54 -22.34
CA LEU A 249 -22.37 20.21 -21.10
C LEU A 249 -21.56 19.65 -19.94
N GLU A 250 -20.63 20.43 -19.40
CA GLU A 250 -19.89 20.09 -18.19
C GLU A 250 -20.69 20.51 -16.94
N ILE A 251 -20.79 19.63 -15.94
CA ILE A 251 -21.59 19.84 -14.73
C ILE A 251 -20.67 19.88 -13.50
N GLY A 252 -20.43 21.07 -12.98
CA GLY A 252 -19.58 21.31 -11.80
C GLY A 252 -20.36 21.51 -10.50
N VAL A 253 -19.64 21.39 -9.38
CA VAL A 253 -20.12 21.83 -8.06
C VAL A 253 -19.94 23.35 -7.96
N ALA A 254 -20.90 24.05 -7.36
CA ALA A 254 -20.84 25.51 -7.19
C ALA A 254 -19.76 26.02 -6.21
N ASP A 255 -18.83 25.17 -5.76
CA ASP A 255 -17.74 25.60 -4.88
C ASP A 255 -16.77 26.51 -5.64
N ALA A 256 -17.01 27.82 -5.47
CA ALA A 256 -16.43 28.92 -6.24
C ALA A 256 -14.89 28.98 -6.18
N ASP A 257 -14.28 28.41 -5.14
CA ASP A 257 -12.83 28.47 -4.92
C ASP A 257 -12.09 27.23 -5.44
N SER A 258 -12.80 26.13 -5.69
CA SER A 258 -12.16 24.87 -6.05
C SER A 258 -11.67 24.86 -7.51
N GLY A 259 -12.34 25.59 -8.40
CA GLY A 259 -12.13 25.46 -9.86
C GLY A 259 -12.33 24.03 -10.39
N GLN A 260 -12.85 23.12 -9.57
CA GLN A 260 -12.99 21.70 -9.88
C GLN A 260 -14.33 21.49 -10.57
N TRP A 261 -14.23 21.23 -11.88
CA TRP A 261 -15.34 20.72 -12.66
C TRP A 261 -15.35 19.20 -12.51
N GLU A 262 -16.47 18.63 -12.08
CA GLU A 262 -16.66 17.19 -12.20
C GLU A 262 -16.93 16.93 -13.68
N GLU A 263 -15.98 16.31 -14.38
CA GLU A 263 -16.09 16.06 -15.82
C GLU A 263 -17.10 14.92 -16.07
N ARG A 264 -18.38 15.25 -15.95
CA ARG A 264 -19.48 14.41 -16.43
C ARG A 264 -20.14 15.17 -17.57
N VAL A 265 -19.97 14.63 -18.77
CA VAL A 265 -20.14 15.37 -20.02
C VAL A 265 -21.21 14.72 -20.88
N PRO A 266 -22.50 14.97 -20.64
CA PRO A 266 -23.51 14.64 -21.64
C PRO A 266 -23.25 15.44 -22.92
N SER A 267 -23.07 14.73 -24.03
CA SER A 267 -23.00 15.33 -25.36
C SER A 267 -24.38 15.32 -26.05
N PHE A 268 -24.69 16.38 -26.80
CA PHE A 268 -25.89 16.48 -27.61
C PHE A 268 -25.66 17.40 -28.81
N ARG A 269 -26.67 17.55 -29.67
CA ARG A 269 -26.60 18.39 -30.87
C ARG A 269 -27.65 19.48 -30.85
N LEU A 270 -27.22 20.72 -31.08
CA LEU A 270 -28.07 21.91 -31.23
C LEU A 270 -28.28 22.21 -32.71
N ARG A 271 -29.42 22.83 -33.07
CA ARG A 271 -29.71 23.22 -34.46
C ARG A 271 -29.20 24.61 -34.77
N ALA A 272 -28.43 24.75 -35.84
CA ALA A 272 -27.96 26.01 -36.41
C ALA A 272 -28.58 26.27 -37.80
N PRO A 273 -28.74 27.53 -38.23
CA PRO A 273 -28.44 28.75 -37.47
C PRO A 273 -29.56 29.10 -36.48
N TRP A 274 -29.20 29.63 -35.31
CA TRP A 274 -30.14 30.15 -34.32
C TRP A 274 -30.21 31.69 -34.28
N SER A 275 -29.42 32.36 -35.14
CA SER A 275 -29.31 33.82 -35.25
C SER A 275 -30.27 34.46 -36.27
N GLY A 276 -31.24 33.73 -36.81
CA GLY A 276 -32.25 34.24 -37.75
C GLY A 276 -33.54 34.73 -37.09
N PRO A 277 -34.42 35.47 -37.82
CA PRO A 277 -35.81 35.65 -37.40
C PRO A 277 -36.43 34.27 -37.13
N PRO A 278 -37.36 34.12 -36.17
CA PRO A 278 -38.00 32.84 -35.85
C PRO A 278 -38.84 32.36 -37.04
N SER A 279 -38.18 31.89 -38.08
CA SER A 279 -38.79 31.42 -39.32
C SER A 279 -39.31 29.99 -39.17
N SER A 280 -38.96 29.32 -38.07
CA SER A 280 -39.62 28.11 -37.63
C SER A 280 -40.02 28.22 -36.14
N PRO A 281 -41.29 27.97 -35.79
CA PRO A 281 -41.76 27.83 -34.41
C PRO A 281 -41.34 26.50 -33.77
N ASP A 282 -40.57 25.66 -34.47
CA ASP A 282 -40.24 24.32 -34.02
C ASP A 282 -39.20 24.35 -32.90
N ALA A 283 -39.63 24.02 -31.68
CA ALA A 283 -38.74 23.73 -30.57
C ALA A 283 -37.92 22.48 -30.89
N HIS A 284 -36.59 22.57 -30.79
CA HIS A 284 -35.71 21.40 -30.86
C HIS A 284 -35.45 20.89 -29.45
N ALA A 285 -35.96 19.70 -29.14
CA ALA A 285 -35.83 19.10 -27.82
C ALA A 285 -35.08 17.77 -27.90
N GLY A 286 -34.39 17.42 -26.82
CA GLY A 286 -33.65 16.16 -26.73
C GLY A 286 -33.33 15.79 -25.30
N VAL A 287 -32.76 14.61 -25.14
CA VAL A 287 -32.29 14.06 -23.87
C VAL A 287 -30.88 13.54 -24.08
N ALA A 288 -29.99 13.84 -23.14
CA ALA A 288 -28.64 13.28 -23.05
C ALA A 288 -28.47 12.63 -21.67
N ASP A 289 -27.88 11.44 -21.63
CA ASP A 289 -27.71 10.66 -20.40
C ASP A 289 -26.29 10.10 -20.34
N THR A 290 -25.56 10.45 -19.28
CA THR A 290 -24.16 10.03 -19.10
C THR A 290 -24.01 8.51 -18.92
N ARG A 291 -25.11 7.77 -18.76
CA ARG A 291 -25.11 6.31 -18.69
C ARG A 291 -24.94 5.62 -20.04
N GLU A 292 -25.34 6.29 -21.12
CA GLU A 292 -25.41 5.69 -22.46
C GLU A 292 -24.10 5.86 -23.25
N GLU A 293 -23.32 6.91 -22.98
CA GLU A 293 -22.02 7.17 -23.64
C GLU A 293 -20.95 6.12 -23.35
N GLY A 294 -21.12 5.26 -22.34
CA GLY A 294 -20.20 4.16 -22.03
C GLY A 294 -20.52 2.83 -22.71
N ARG A 295 -21.45 2.79 -23.68
CA ARG A 295 -21.91 1.57 -24.36
C ARG A 295 -21.53 1.46 -25.85
N GLU A 296 -20.70 2.37 -26.36
CA GLU A 296 -20.13 2.29 -27.72
C GLU A 296 -18.94 1.34 -27.83
#